data_AF-A0A847X3D8-F1
#
_entry.id   AF-A0A847X3D8-F1
#
_cell.length_a   1.000
_cell.length_b   1.000
_cell.length_c   1.000
_cell.angle_alpha   90.00
_cell.angle_beta   90.00
_cell.angle_gamma   90.00
#
_symmetry.space_group_name_H-M   'P 1'
#
loop_
_entity.id
_entity.type
_entity.pdbx_description
1 polymer ?
#
loop_
_entity_poly.entity_id
_entity_poly.type
_entity_poly.pdbx_seq_one_letter_code
_entity_poly.pdbx_strand_id
1 'polypeptide(L)' 'MTQPQAFQDIAENLSFLDDWEDRYRYLIELGQALPKLEEAERNPANKVNGCMSQVWLVSEP' A
#
# COMPACT_ATOMS: atom_id res chain seq x y z
N MET A 1 9.52 6.71 -17.88
CA MET A 1 9.63 6.21 -16.48
C MET A 1 9.15 4.77 -16.50
N THR A 2 10.02 3.81 -16.18
CA THR A 2 9.65 2.39 -16.13
C THR A 2 9.11 2.08 -14.73
N GLN A 3 7.94 1.45 -14.65
CA GLN A 3 7.36 1.05 -13.37
C GLN A 3 8.18 -0.11 -12.75
N PRO A 4 8.40 -0.13 -11.42
CA PRO A 4 9.06 -1.25 -10.75
C PRO A 4 8.35 -2.58 -11.02
N GLN A 5 9.08 -3.70 -11.01
CA GLN A 5 8.53 -5.03 -11.28
C GLN A 5 7.32 -5.34 -10.38
N ALA A 6 7.40 -5.01 -9.09
CA ALA A 6 6.31 -5.22 -8.14
C ALA A 6 5.00 -4.55 -8.56
N PHE A 7 5.07 -3.38 -9.22
CA PHE A 7 3.86 -2.71 -9.71
C PHE A 7 3.26 -3.45 -10.90
N GLN A 8 4.10 -3.98 -11.79
CA GLN A 8 3.66 -4.78 -12.94
C GLN A 8 3.01 -6.08 -12.47
N ASP A 9 3.62 -6.76 -11.50
CA ASP A 9 3.08 -8.00 -10.92
C ASP A 9 1.71 -7.78 -10.26
N ILE A 10 1.55 -6.69 -9.50
CA ILE A 10 0.26 -6.33 -8.89
C ILE A 10 -0.80 -6.06 -9.97
N ALA A 11 -0.43 -5.32 -11.03
CA ALA A 11 -1.34 -5.00 -12.13
C ALA A 11 -1.76 -6.26 -12.91
N GLU A 12 -0.83 -7.18 -13.15
CA GLU A 12 -1.09 -8.47 -13.79
C GLU A 12 -2.03 -9.32 -12.93
N ASN A 13 -1.73 -9.47 -11.63
CA ASN A 13 -2.59 -10.21 -10.70
C ASN A 13 -4.02 -9.66 -10.64
N LEU A 14 -4.17 -8.32 -10.55
CA LEU A 14 -5.48 -7.67 -10.57
C LEU A 14 -6.24 -7.89 -11.89
N SER A 15 -5.53 -8.07 -13.00
CA SER A 15 -6.15 -8.30 -14.32
C SER A 15 -6.80 -9.69 -14.44
N PHE A 16 -6.35 -10.67 -13.65
CA PHE A 16 -6.96 -12.00 -13.56
C PHE A 16 -8.16 -12.06 -12.61
N LEU A 17 -8.35 -11.05 -11.76
CA LEU A 17 -9.50 -10.96 -10.86
C LEU A 17 -10.65 -10.26 -11.57
N ASP A 18 -11.73 -11.00 -11.87
CA ASP A 18 -12.91 -10.45 -12.54
C ASP A 18 -13.88 -9.74 -11.58
N ASP A 19 -13.97 -10.23 -10.34
CA ASP A 19 -14.84 -9.65 -9.31
C ASP A 19 -14.17 -8.45 -8.61
N TRP A 20 -14.96 -7.40 -8.40
CA TRP A 20 -14.58 -6.26 -7.59
C TRP A 20 -14.27 -6.66 -6.14
N GLU A 21 -15.06 -7.57 -5.56
CA GLU A 21 -14.83 -8.01 -4.18
C GLU A 21 -13.46 -8.69 -4.02
N ASP A 22 -13.07 -9.51 -4.99
CA ASP A 22 -11.77 -10.19 -5.00
C ASP A 22 -10.62 -9.19 -5.16
N ARG A 23 -10.75 -8.20 -6.06
CA ARG A 23 -9.76 -7.12 -6.21
C ARG A 23 -9.58 -6.34 -4.92
N TYR A 24 -10.68 -6.02 -4.25
CA TYR A 24 -10.65 -5.30 -2.98
C TYR A 24 -9.99 -6.12 -1.87
N ARG A 25 -10.33 -7.41 -1.76
CA ARG A 25 -9.68 -8.33 -0.81
C ARG A 25 -8.18 -8.44 -1.07
N TYR A 26 -7.77 -8.59 -2.33
CA TYR A 26 -6.36 -8.67 -2.70
C TYR A 26 -5.57 -7.42 -2.25
N LEU A 27 -6.12 -6.21 -2.47
CA LEU A 27 -5.48 -4.97 -2.01
C LEU A 27 -5.35 -4.90 -0.48
N ILE A 28 -6.35 -5.39 0.26
CA ILE A 28 -6.27 -5.46 1.73
C ILE A 28 -5.16 -6.41 2.16
N GLU A 29 -5.07 -7.59 1.55
CA GLU A 29 -4.03 -8.58 1.87
C GLU A 29 -2.63 -8.03 1.61
N LEU A 30 -2.43 -7.34 0.48
CA LEU A 30 -1.18 -6.64 0.20
C LEU A 30 -0.86 -5.60 1.28
N GLY A 31 -1.85 -4.80 1.69
CA GLY A 31 -1.70 -3.81 2.76
C GLY A 31 -1.37 -4.45 4.13
N GLN A 32 -1.95 -5.61 4.45
CA GLN A 32 -1.67 -6.34 5.69
C GLN A 32 -0.29 -7.00 5.69
N ALA A 33 0.23 -7.36 4.52
CA ALA A 33 1.56 -7.93 4.35
C ALA A 33 2.69 -6.89 4.44
N LEU A 34 2.37 -5.59 4.46
CA LEU A 34 3.36 -4.54 4.62
C LEU A 34 4.08 -4.65 5.98
N PRO A 35 5.38 -4.34 6.04
CA PRO A 35 6.10 -4.22 7.30
C PRO A 35 5.37 -3.28 8.26
N LYS A 36 5.34 -3.66 9.55
CA LYS A 36 4.79 -2.79 10.57
C LYS A 36 5.73 -1.60 10.76
N LEU A 37 5.16 -0.39 10.81
CA LEU A 37 5.88 0.78 11.30
C LEU A 37 6.16 0.64 12.79
N GLU A 38 7.36 1.03 13.18
CA GLU A 38 7.76 1.18 14.57
C GLU A 38 6.95 2.31 15.23
N GLU A 39 6.79 2.25 16.56
CA GLU A 39 5.99 3.25 17.28
C GLU A 39 6.60 4.66 17.14
N ALA A 40 7.93 4.75 17.14
CA ALA A 40 8.67 6.01 16.96
C ALA A 40 8.46 6.65 15.57
N GLU A 41 8.10 5.86 14.56
CA GLU A 41 7.86 6.34 13.21
C GLU A 41 6.45 6.92 13.04
N ARG A 42 5.53 6.65 13.98
CA ARG A 42 4.18 7.22 13.99
C ARG A 42 4.15 8.64 14.57
N ASN A 43 5.01 9.50 14.03
CA ASN A 43 5.19 10.89 14.47
C ASN A 43 4.60 11.89 13.46
N PRO A 44 4.50 13.18 13.80
CA PRO A 44 3.96 14.21 12.89
C PRO A 44 4.75 14.43 11.60
N ALA A 45 6.04 14.12 11.56
CA ALA A 45 6.87 14.30 10.36
C ALA A 45 6.53 13.28 9.27
N ASN A 46 6.18 12.05 9.66
CA ASN A 46 5.79 10.98 8.75
C ASN A 46 4.28 10.94 8.47
N LYS A 47 3.49 11.83 9.10
CA LYS A 47 2.03 11.83 8.98
C LYS A 47 1.59 12.43 7.66
N VAL A 48 0.76 11.70 6.91
CA VAL A 48 0.17 12.17 5.66
C VAL A 48 -1.06 13.03 5.97
N ASN A 49 -1.08 14.24 5.43
CA ASN A 49 -2.18 15.19 5.62
C ASN A 49 -3.22 15.07 4.49
N GLY A 50 -4.50 15.21 4.82
CA GLY A 50 -5.60 15.19 3.85
C GLY A 50 -6.27 13.83 3.64
N CYS A 51 -5.80 12.76 4.29
CA CYS A 51 -6.47 11.46 4.29
C CYS A 51 -7.64 11.44 5.29
N MET A 52 -8.72 10.71 4.97
CA MET A 52 -9.83 10.51 5.91
C MET A 52 -9.43 9.65 7.13
N SER A 53 -8.50 8.73 6.94
CA SER A 53 -7.90 7.92 8.01
C SER A 53 -6.53 8.46 8.40
N GLN A 54 -6.05 8.06 9.59
CA GLN A 54 -4.68 8.37 9.98
C GLN A 54 -3.70 7.50 9.17
N VAL A 55 -2.80 8.14 8.43
CA VAL A 55 -1.81 7.49 7.58
C VAL A 55 -0.43 8.03 7.92
N TRP A 56 0.54 7.12 8.02
CA TRP A 56 1.96 7.44 8.16
C TRP A 56 2.75 6.76 7.03
N LEU A 57 3.74 7.45 6.49
CA LEU A 57 4.60 6.96 5.43
C LEU A 57 6.05 7.33 5.74
N VAL A 58 6.92 6.32 5.72
CA VAL A 58 8.38 6.48 5.83
C VAL A 58 8.95 6.11 4.48
N SER A 59 9.75 7.01 3.90
CA SER A 59 10.51 6.72 2.68
C SER A 59 11.97 6.59 3.04
N GLU A 60 12.56 5.44 2.75
CA GLU A 60 14.01 5.31 2.72
C GLU A 60 14.53 5.97 1.43
N PRO A 61 15.66 6.69 1.49
CA PRO A 61 16.27 7.34 0.32
C PRO A 61 16.77 6.36 -0.74
#